data_AF-X0YQ84-F1
#
_entry.id   AF-X0YQ84-F1
#
_cell.length_a   1.000
_cell.length_b   1.000
_cell.length_c   1.000
_cell.angle_alpha   90.00
_cell.angle_beta   90.00
_cell.angle_gamma   90.00
#
_symmetry.space_group_name_H-M   'P 1'
#
loop_
_entity.id
_entity.type
_entity.pdbx_description
1 polymer ?
#
loop_
_entity_poly.entity_id
_entity_poly.type
_entity_poly.pdbx_seq_one_letter_code
_entity_poly.pdbx_strand_id
1 'polypeptide(L)'
;MKELVEIQANLKAPKNQRNNFGKYNYRSCEDILEGLKPLLLSHGCSVVLTDKVEEVANIIVIKATATITNKEGVQISVDAYAGVDPNKKGMDIAQTFGSSSSYARKYALNGLFAIDDTKDADTQDNTPSTKASGKS
;
A
#
# COMPACT_ATOMS: atom_id res chain seq x y z
N MET A 1 0.79 -12.95 19.82
CA MET A 1 1.68 -13.30 18.68
C MET A 1 3.00 -12.57 18.86
N LYS A 2 4.01 -13.24 19.43
CA LYS A 2 5.35 -12.65 19.65
C LYS A 2 6.12 -12.48 18.34
N GLU A 3 5.87 -13.39 17.40
CA GLU A 3 6.40 -13.46 16.05
C GLU A 3 6.15 -12.17 15.27
N LEU A 4 4.98 -11.54 15.45
CA LEU A 4 4.66 -10.28 14.77
C LEU A 4 5.62 -9.16 15.17
N VAL A 5 6.02 -9.08 16.44
CA VAL A 5 6.98 -8.07 16.93
C VAL A 5 8.35 -8.31 16.28
N GLU A 6 8.78 -9.57 16.18
CA GLU A 6 10.04 -9.93 15.55
C GLU A 6 10.03 -9.66 14.04
N ILE A 7 8.92 -9.95 13.36
CA ILE A 7 8.75 -9.63 11.93
C ILE A 7 8.77 -8.12 11.73
N GLN A 8 8.02 -7.34 12.52
CA GLN A 8 7.99 -5.88 12.45
C GLN A 8 9.39 -5.27 12.67
N ALA A 9 10.16 -5.78 13.63
CA ALA A 9 11.49 -5.28 13.92
C ALA A 9 12.51 -5.58 12.81
N ASN A 10 12.35 -6.72 12.10
CA ASN A 10 13.35 -7.21 11.16
C ASN A 10 12.99 -7.04 9.69
N LEU A 11 11.74 -6.66 9.37
CA LEU A 11 11.28 -6.49 7.99
C LEU A 11 12.06 -5.38 7.29
N LYS A 12 12.71 -5.75 6.19
CA LYS A 12 13.37 -4.81 5.27
C LYS A 12 12.58 -4.75 3.96
N ALA A 13 11.87 -3.65 3.77
CA ALA A 13 11.12 -3.36 2.54
C ALA A 13 11.61 -2.03 1.93
N PRO A 14 12.75 -2.03 1.20
CA PRO A 14 13.29 -0.82 0.60
C PRO A 14 12.41 -0.27 -0.53
N LYS A 15 12.48 1.05 -0.75
CA LYS A 15 11.75 1.75 -1.83
C LYS A 15 12.46 1.55 -3.18
N ASN A 16 12.28 0.37 -3.78
CA ASN A 16 12.97 -0.06 -5.01
C ASN A 16 12.32 0.47 -6.30
N GLN A 17 11.10 1.00 -6.22
CA GLN A 17 10.35 1.47 -7.39
C GLN A 17 10.48 2.98 -7.55
N ARG A 18 10.50 3.46 -8.80
CA ARG A 18 10.61 4.89 -9.14
C ARG A 18 9.31 5.37 -9.77
N ASN A 19 8.63 6.33 -9.14
CA ASN A 19 7.57 7.08 -9.80
C ASN A 19 8.20 8.22 -10.60
N ASN A 20 8.15 8.12 -11.94
CA ASN A 20 8.77 9.12 -12.82
C ASN A 20 7.96 10.43 -12.89
N PHE A 21 6.65 10.37 -12.71
CA PHE A 21 5.76 11.53 -12.76
C PHE A 21 5.94 12.42 -11.50
N GLY A 22 5.81 11.82 -10.32
CA GLY A 22 5.99 12.51 -9.03
C GLY A 22 7.44 12.57 -8.56
N LYS A 23 8.38 11.98 -9.31
CA LYS A 23 9.83 11.96 -9.03
C LYS A 23 10.22 11.43 -7.64
N TYR A 24 9.46 10.51 -7.06
CA TYR A 24 9.76 9.88 -5.76
C TYR A 24 9.97 8.37 -5.88
N ASN A 25 10.69 7.79 -4.92
CA ASN A 25 10.83 6.34 -4.80
C ASN A 25 9.72 5.79 -3.90
N TYR A 26 9.25 4.59 -4.20
CA TYR A 26 8.23 3.89 -3.42
C TYR A 26 8.53 2.38 -3.36
N ARG A 27 7.80 1.67 -2.51
CA ARG A 27 7.78 0.21 -2.47
C ARG A 27 6.39 -0.26 -2.85
N SER A 28 6.29 -1.31 -3.65
CA SER A 28 5.00 -1.89 -4.03
C SER A 28 4.51 -2.90 -2.97
N CYS A 29 3.28 -3.40 -3.15
CA CYS A 29 2.78 -4.51 -2.36
C CYS A 29 3.69 -5.75 -2.51
N GLU A 30 4.16 -6.00 -3.72
CA GLU A 30 5.03 -7.13 -4.06
C GLU A 30 6.40 -7.00 -3.39
N ASP A 31 6.98 -5.79 -3.34
CA ASP A 31 8.25 -5.55 -2.63
C ASP A 31 8.13 -5.90 -1.13
N ILE A 32 6.99 -5.55 -0.51
CA ILE A 32 6.72 -5.87 0.91
C ILE A 32 6.54 -7.38 1.09
N LEU A 33 5.74 -8.02 0.24
CA LEU A 33 5.51 -9.46 0.30
C LEU A 33 6.81 -10.25 0.11
N GLU A 34 7.70 -9.81 -0.79
CA GLU A 34 9.00 -10.44 -1.00
C GLU A 34 9.87 -10.35 0.26
N GLY A 35 9.92 -9.17 0.90
CA GLY A 35 10.64 -8.97 2.17
C GLY A 35 10.06 -9.79 3.33
N LEU A 36 8.76 -10.08 3.31
CA LEU A 36 8.08 -10.86 4.35
C LEU A 36 8.35 -12.36 4.24
N LYS A 37 8.44 -12.92 3.03
CA LYS A 37 8.60 -14.38 2.79
C LYS A 37 9.61 -15.07 3.73
N PRO A 38 10.88 -14.63 3.83
CA PRO A 38 11.85 -15.30 4.69
C PRO A 38 11.49 -15.23 6.18
N LEU A 39 10.91 -14.13 6.65
CA LEU A 39 10.51 -13.93 8.04
C LEU A 39 9.26 -14.75 8.38
N LEU A 40 8.28 -14.78 7.49
CA LEU A 40 7.09 -15.61 7.65
C LEU A 40 7.47 -17.08 7.75
N LEU A 41 8.39 -17.54 6.90
CA LEU A 41 8.90 -18.91 6.94
C LEU A 41 9.63 -19.21 8.26
N SER A 42 10.52 -18.33 8.72
CA SER A 42 11.29 -18.55 9.95
C SER A 42 10.42 -18.61 11.20
N HIS A 43 9.37 -17.79 11.26
CA HIS A 43 8.44 -17.74 12.39
C HIS A 43 7.22 -18.66 12.23
N GLY A 44 7.12 -19.42 11.13
CA GLY A 44 5.98 -20.29 10.90
C GLY A 44 4.66 -19.54 10.75
N CYS A 45 4.70 -18.33 10.24
CA CYS A 45 3.53 -17.50 10.01
C CYS A 45 3.15 -17.51 8.52
N SER A 46 1.90 -17.17 8.23
CA SER A 46 1.43 -16.89 6.87
C SER A 46 0.72 -15.54 6.84
N VAL A 47 0.72 -14.91 5.68
CA VAL A 47 -0.05 -13.67 5.43
C VAL A 47 -0.99 -13.92 4.26
N VAL A 48 -2.24 -13.52 4.44
CA VAL A 48 -3.27 -13.56 3.42
C VAL A 48 -3.82 -12.16 3.20
N LEU A 49 -4.03 -11.80 1.94
CA LEU A 49 -4.67 -10.56 1.51
C LEU A 49 -6.03 -10.89 0.91
N THR A 50 -7.07 -10.19 1.32
CA THR A 50 -8.39 -10.24 0.69
C THR A 50 -8.85 -8.85 0.32
N ASP A 51 -9.61 -8.73 -0.76
CA ASP A 51 -10.18 -7.46 -1.19
C ASP A 51 -11.70 -7.57 -1.23
N LYS A 52 -12.35 -6.46 -0.95
CA LYS A 52 -13.78 -6.26 -1.12
C LYS A 52 -14.05 -4.90 -1.74
N VAL A 53 -14.98 -4.87 -2.70
CA VAL A 53 -15.50 -3.62 -3.24
C VAL A 53 -16.59 -3.12 -2.30
N GLU A 54 -16.48 -1.87 -1.86
CA GLU A 54 -17.48 -1.19 -1.05
C GLU A 54 -17.80 0.19 -1.65
N GLU A 55 -18.92 0.77 -1.26
CA GLU A 55 -19.27 2.14 -1.59
C GLU A 55 -19.46 2.93 -0.30
N VAL A 56 -18.70 4.02 -0.16
CA VAL A 56 -18.73 4.88 1.03
C VAL A 56 -19.00 6.30 0.57
N ALA A 57 -20.17 6.86 0.94
CA ALA A 57 -20.57 8.21 0.56
C ALA A 57 -20.48 8.48 -0.96
N ASN A 58 -21.00 7.55 -1.77
CA ASN A 58 -20.96 7.57 -3.24
C ASN A 58 -19.55 7.46 -3.86
N ILE A 59 -18.56 7.01 -3.09
CA ILE A 59 -17.22 6.72 -3.58
C ILE A 59 -17.03 5.20 -3.57
N ILE A 60 -16.77 4.62 -4.74
CA ILE A 60 -16.37 3.21 -4.84
C ILE A 60 -14.97 3.09 -4.24
N VAL A 61 -14.80 2.16 -3.30
CA VAL A 61 -13.52 1.90 -2.64
C VAL A 61 -13.19 0.41 -2.71
N ILE A 62 -11.89 0.10 -2.78
CA ILE A 62 -11.39 -1.22 -2.43
C ILE A 62 -11.00 -1.20 -0.96
N LYS A 63 -11.65 -2.06 -0.18
CA LYS A 63 -11.21 -2.45 1.16
C LYS A 63 -10.29 -3.66 1.01
N ALA A 64 -9.02 -3.52 1.38
CA ALA A 64 -8.09 -4.64 1.48
C ALA A 64 -7.85 -4.99 2.95
N THR A 65 -7.89 -6.28 3.27
CA THR A 65 -7.58 -6.82 4.59
C THR A 65 -6.31 -7.65 4.51
N ALA A 66 -5.29 -7.28 5.29
CA ALA A 66 -4.10 -8.09 5.50
C ALA A 66 -4.22 -8.85 6.82
N THR A 67 -4.10 -10.19 6.77
CA THR A 67 -4.22 -11.06 7.94
C THR A 67 -2.96 -11.89 8.09
N ILE A 68 -2.28 -11.79 9.23
CA ILE A 68 -1.21 -12.71 9.64
C ILE A 68 -1.78 -13.82 10.51
N THR A 69 -1.37 -15.06 10.25
CA THR A 69 -1.75 -16.25 11.05
C THR A 69 -0.49 -16.96 11.53
N ASN A 70 -0.39 -17.31 12.82
CA ASN A 70 0.71 -18.13 13.34
C ASN A 70 0.36 -19.64 13.31
N LYS A 71 1.31 -20.51 13.72
CA LYS A 71 1.10 -21.97 13.76
C LYS A 71 -0.04 -22.43 14.67
N GLU A 72 -0.40 -21.62 15.66
CA GLU A 72 -1.49 -21.90 16.61
C GLU A 72 -2.85 -21.44 16.08
N GLY A 73 -2.90 -20.84 14.89
CA GLY A 73 -4.12 -20.31 14.29
C GLY A 73 -4.54 -18.94 14.84
N VAL A 74 -3.70 -18.28 15.65
CA VAL A 74 -3.96 -16.91 16.12
C VAL A 74 -3.83 -15.96 14.95
N GLN A 75 -4.83 -15.09 14.78
CA GLN A 75 -4.90 -14.13 13.68
C GLN A 75 -4.88 -12.69 14.14
N ILE A 76 -4.20 -11.84 13.38
CA ILE A 76 -4.25 -10.38 13.50
C ILE A 76 -4.49 -9.81 12.10
N SER A 77 -5.43 -8.89 12.00
CA SER A 77 -5.84 -8.29 10.72
C SER A 77 -5.80 -6.78 10.76
N VAL A 78 -5.43 -6.18 9.63
CA VAL A 78 -5.50 -4.74 9.41
C VAL A 78 -6.20 -4.48 8.09
N ASP A 79 -7.12 -3.53 8.11
CA ASP A 79 -7.84 -3.05 6.93
C ASP A 79 -7.22 -1.76 6.41
N ALA A 80 -7.23 -1.58 5.09
CA ALA A 80 -6.96 -0.31 4.45
C ALA A 80 -7.86 -0.12 3.23
N TYR A 81 -7.98 1.13 2.80
CA TYR A 81 -8.94 1.53 1.78
C TYR A 81 -8.25 2.34 0.68
N ALA A 82 -8.70 2.17 -0.56
CA ALA A 82 -8.31 3.01 -1.68
C ALA A 82 -9.53 3.31 -2.55
N GLY A 83 -9.75 4.60 -2.86
CA GLY A 83 -10.80 5.02 -3.77
C GLY A 83 -10.53 4.60 -5.21
N VAL A 84 -11.58 4.16 -5.89
CA VAL A 84 -11.58 3.84 -7.31
C VAL A 84 -12.14 5.04 -8.06
N ASP A 85 -11.34 5.62 -8.96
CA ASP A 85 -11.81 6.63 -9.92
C ASP A 85 -12.15 5.95 -11.26
N PRO A 86 -13.43 5.66 -11.55
CA PRO A 86 -13.83 4.98 -12.78
C PRO A 86 -13.61 5.83 -14.04
N ASN A 87 -13.39 7.15 -13.89
CA ASN A 87 -13.22 8.09 -14.99
C ASN A 87 -11.76 8.55 -15.17
N LYS A 88 -10.81 7.82 -14.55
CA LYS A 88 -9.40 8.20 -14.57
C LYS A 88 -8.85 8.16 -16.00
N LYS A 89 -8.44 9.33 -16.51
CA LYS A 89 -7.89 9.46 -17.87
C LYS A 89 -6.68 8.55 -18.07
N GLY A 90 -6.70 7.78 -19.16
CA GLY A 90 -5.60 6.90 -19.55
C GLY A 90 -5.60 5.54 -18.85
N MET A 91 -6.65 5.20 -18.08
CA MET A 91 -6.85 3.87 -17.51
C MET A 91 -8.25 3.37 -17.85
N ASP A 92 -8.37 2.09 -18.20
CA ASP A 92 -9.68 1.43 -18.26
C ASP A 92 -10.21 1.08 -16.85
N ILE A 93 -11.46 0.65 -16.78
CA ILE A 93 -12.10 0.31 -15.50
C ILE A 93 -11.36 -0.82 -14.76
N ALA A 94 -10.85 -1.83 -15.45
CA ALA A 94 -10.13 -2.93 -14.79
C ALA A 94 -8.79 -2.45 -14.21
N GLN A 95 -8.10 -1.55 -14.91
CA GLN A 95 -6.85 -0.94 -14.47
C GLN A 95 -7.05 -0.02 -13.25
N THR A 96 -8.16 0.72 -13.18
CA THR A 96 -8.47 1.57 -12.02
C THR A 96 -8.75 0.75 -10.78
N PHE A 97 -9.51 -0.34 -10.90
CA PHE A 97 -9.75 -1.31 -9.82
C PHE A 97 -8.46 -2.01 -9.39
N GLY A 98 -7.66 -2.49 -10.35
CA GLY A 98 -6.37 -3.14 -10.07
C GLY A 98 -5.40 -2.22 -9.35
N SER A 99 -5.27 -0.97 -9.81
CA SER A 99 -4.42 0.03 -9.16
C SER A 99 -4.87 0.33 -7.73
N SER A 100 -6.18 0.46 -7.52
CA SER A 100 -6.76 0.73 -6.19
C SER A 100 -6.57 -0.45 -5.24
N SER A 101 -6.75 -1.68 -5.72
CA SER A 101 -6.46 -2.91 -4.97
C SER A 101 -5.00 -2.98 -4.54
N SER A 102 -4.05 -2.79 -5.45
CA SER A 102 -2.61 -2.76 -5.11
C SER A 102 -2.29 -1.69 -4.07
N TYR A 103 -2.95 -0.52 -4.15
CA TYR A 103 -2.77 0.56 -3.18
C TYR A 103 -3.31 0.18 -1.81
N ALA A 104 -4.56 -0.27 -1.73
CA ALA A 104 -5.20 -0.68 -0.47
C ALA A 104 -4.40 -1.81 0.21
N ARG A 105 -3.99 -2.84 -0.53
CA ARG A 105 -3.17 -3.96 -0.01
C ARG A 105 -1.84 -3.48 0.56
N LYS A 106 -1.16 -2.56 -0.14
CA LYS A 106 0.09 -1.96 0.35
C LYS A 106 -0.12 -1.27 1.71
N TYR A 107 -1.18 -0.47 1.86
CA TYR A 107 -1.46 0.22 3.12
C TYR A 107 -1.91 -0.72 4.24
N ALA A 108 -2.66 -1.78 3.92
CA ALA A 108 -3.01 -2.81 4.91
C ALA A 108 -1.76 -3.52 5.45
N LEU A 109 -0.82 -3.87 4.55
CA LEU A 109 0.48 -4.41 4.94
C LEU A 109 1.32 -3.40 5.74
N ASN A 110 1.32 -2.12 5.35
CA ASN A 110 2.04 -1.09 6.09
C ASN A 110 1.54 -0.98 7.54
N GLY A 111 0.22 -0.96 7.73
CA GLY A 111 -0.37 -0.92 9.06
C GLY A 111 -0.09 -2.19 9.87
N LEU A 112 -0.18 -3.36 9.24
CA LEU A 112 0.08 -4.63 9.91
C LEU A 112 1.54 -4.79 10.34
N PHE A 113 2.48 -4.37 9.49
CA PHE A 113 3.91 -4.58 9.69
C PHE A 113 4.67 -3.33 10.15
N ALA A 114 3.96 -2.31 10.64
CA ALA A 114 4.54 -1.06 11.13
C ALA A 114 5.52 -0.43 10.11
N ILE A 115 5.22 -0.54 8.82
CA ILE A 115 6.05 0.02 7.76
C ILE A 115 5.72 1.50 7.63
N ASP A 116 6.67 2.33 8.03
CA ASP A 116 6.56 3.75 7.81
C ASP A 116 6.80 4.09 6.33
N ASP A 117 5.75 4.56 5.67
CA ASP A 117 5.79 5.04 4.28
C ASP A 117 5.96 6.56 4.18
N THR A 118 5.92 7.28 5.33
CA THR A 118 6.00 8.73 5.38
C THR A 118 7.42 9.23 5.04
N LYS A 119 7.49 9.93 3.92
CA LYS A 119 8.05 11.28 3.92
C LYS A 119 6.84 12.17 3.68
N ASP A 120 6.49 13.00 4.65
CA ASP A 120 5.27 13.82 4.67
C ASP A 120 4.91 14.37 3.29
N ALA A 121 3.72 14.01 2.81
CA ALA A 121 3.10 14.67 1.66
C ALA A 121 2.83 16.16 1.94
N ASP A 122 2.89 16.59 3.21
CA ASP A 122 2.88 18.01 3.60
C ASP A 122 4.16 18.76 3.17
N THR A 123 5.19 18.07 2.67
CA THR A 123 6.36 18.72 2.04
C THR A 123 6.23 18.94 0.53
N GLN A 124 5.13 18.49 -0.09
CA GLN A 124 4.82 18.87 -1.46
C GLN A 124 4.00 20.15 -1.46
N ASP A 125 4.68 21.27 -1.70
CA ASP A 125 4.07 22.55 -2.03
C ASP A 125 3.09 22.34 -3.22
N ASN A 126 1.79 22.26 -2.93
CA ASN A 126 0.72 22.13 -3.92
C ASN A 126 0.42 23.47 -4.61
N THR A 127 1.30 24.47 -4.48
CA THR A 127 1.17 25.71 -5.23
C THR A 127 1.25 25.40 -6.72
N PRO A 128 0.21 25.70 -7.51
CA PRO A 128 0.28 25.56 -8.96
C PRO A 128 1.37 26.51 -9.45
N SER A 129 2.44 25.95 -10.02
CA SER A 129 3.48 26.75 -10.68
C SER A 129 2.82 27.56 -11.80
N THR A 130 2.56 28.84 -11.52
CA THR A 130 2.08 29.78 -12.51
C THR A 130 3.25 30.01 -13.46
N LYS A 131 3.28 29.29 -14.59
CA LYS A 131 4.18 29.62 -15.69
C LYS A 131 3.80 31.01 -16.19
N ALA A 132 4.54 32.01 -15.72
CA ALA A 132 4.51 33.35 -16.30
C ALA A 132 4.91 33.25 -17.78
N SER A 133 4.01 33.71 -18.64
CA SER A 133 4.23 33.94 -20.05
C SER A 133 5.25 35.07 -20.23
N GLY A 134 6.52 34.69 -20.40
CA GLY A 134 7.57 35.60 -20.86
C GLY A 134 7.50 35.76 -22.37
N LYS A 135 6.95 36.88 -22.83
CA LYS A 135 7.20 37.43 -24.18
C LYS A 135 8.69 37.71 -24.36
N SER A 136 9.24 37.32 -25.50
CA SER A 136 10.25 38.06 -26.28
C SER A 136 10.17 37.59 -27.71
#